data_AF-A0A955ME75-F1
#
_entry.id   AF-A0A955ME75-F1
#
_cell.length_a   1.000
_cell.length_b   1.000
_cell.length_c   1.000
_cell.angle_alpha   90.00
_cell.angle_beta   90.00
_cell.angle_gamma   90.00
#
_symmetry.space_group_name_H-M   'P 1'
#
loop_
_entity.id
_entity.type
_entity.pdbx_description
1 polymer ?
#
loop_
_entity_poly.entity_id
_entity_poly.type
_entity_poly.pdbx_seq_one_letter_code
_entity_poly.pdbx_strand_id
1 'polypeptide(L)' 'EDFQLKLKDIFVFRQKGIDADGNVIGNFEPTGHIPKSFEEFSTRGLDIDKDIFTAPPAKE' A
#
# COMPACT_ATOMS: atom_id res chain seq x y z
N GLU A 1 26.99 15.92 1.10
CA GLU A 1 25.51 15.84 1.25
C GLU A 1 25.09 14.51 1.87
N ASP A 2 24.28 14.55 2.93
CA ASP A 2 23.62 13.37 3.52
C ASP A 2 22.47 12.88 2.63
N PHE A 3 22.67 11.75 1.96
CA PHE A 3 21.64 11.10 1.15
C PHE A 3 20.64 10.38 2.08
N GLN A 4 19.58 11.06 2.52
CA GLN A 4 18.52 10.43 3.31
C GLN A 4 17.60 9.58 2.42
N LEU A 5 17.82 8.27 2.40
CA LEU A 5 16.85 7.32 1.87
C LEU A 5 15.63 7.26 2.81
N LYS A 6 14.49 7.78 2.36
CA LYS A 6 13.23 7.70 3.11
C LYS A 6 12.47 6.45 2.68
N LEU A 7 12.46 5.44 3.55
CA LEU A 7 11.57 4.29 3.41
C LEU A 7 10.18 4.68 3.95
N LYS A 8 9.14 4.44 3.15
CA LYS A 8 7.75 4.66 3.54
C LYS A 8 6.89 3.49 3.07
N ASP A 9 6.00 3.03 3.92
CA ASP A 9 5.01 2.01 3.57
C ASP A 9 3.96 2.59 2.62
N ILE A 10 3.71 1.88 1.52
CA ILE A 10 2.66 2.18 0.54
C ILE A 10 1.38 1.35 0.81
N PHE A 11 1.54 0.18 1.42
CA PHE A 11 0.47 -0.70 1.87
C PHE A 11 0.83 -1.27 3.24
N VAL A 12 -0.17 -1.41 4.11
CA VAL A 12 -0.04 -2.04 5.42
C VAL A 12 -0.97 -3.23 5.52
N PHE A 13 -0.51 -4.33 6.11
CA PHE A 13 -1.37 -5.47 6.35
C PHE A 13 -2.23 -5.23 7.59
N ARG A 14 -3.55 -5.26 7.42
CA ARG A 14 -4.53 -5.19 8.50
C ARG A 14 -5.09 -6.58 8.77
N GLN A 15 -4.68 -7.16 9.91
CA GLN A 15 -5.26 -8.39 10.40
C GLN A 15 -6.73 -8.17 10.78
N LYS A 16 -7.59 -9.07 10.30
CA LYS A 16 -9.02 -9.16 10.61
C LYS A 16 -9.37 -10.30 11.57
N GLY A 17 -8.54 -11.35 11.62
CA GLY A 17 -8.78 -12.49 12.51
C GLY A 17 -7.82 -13.64 12.31
N ILE A 18 -8.19 -14.80 12.83
CA ILE A 18 -7.50 -16.08 12.67
C ILE A 18 -8.55 -17.11 12.25
N ASP A 19 -8.27 -17.89 11.20
CA ASP A 19 -9.15 -18.95 10.73
C ASP A 19 -9.07 -20.20 11.63
N ALA A 20 -10.00 -21.15 11.47
CA ALA A 20 -10.04 -22.42 12.19
C ALA A 20 -8.74 -23.23 12.12
N ASP A 21 -7.96 -23.10 11.05
CA ASP A 21 -6.66 -23.76 10.87
C ASP A 21 -5.49 -22.99 11.53
N GLY A 22 -5.76 -21.84 12.18
CA GLY A 22 -4.73 -21.02 12.82
C GLY A 22 -4.07 -20.00 11.89
N ASN A 23 -4.55 -19.85 10.65
CA ASN A 23 -4.02 -18.91 9.69
C ASN A 23 -4.48 -17.48 9.97
N VAL A 24 -3.57 -16.51 9.90
CA VAL A 24 -3.89 -15.08 10.05
C VAL A 24 -4.63 -14.58 8.81
N ILE A 25 -5.86 -14.12 9.01
CA ILE A 25 -6.70 -13.54 7.96
C ILE A 25 -6.64 -12.02 8.06
N GLY A 26 -6.39 -11.34 6.94
CA GLY A 26 -6.30 -9.89 6.87
C GLY A 26 -6.27 -9.40 5.43
N ASN A 27 -6.13 -8.10 5.24
CA ASN A 27 -6.05 -7.48 3.91
C ASN A 27 -4.97 -6.41 3.90
N PHE A 28 -4.34 -6.18 2.74
CA PHE A 28 -3.48 -5.02 2.56
C PHE A 28 -4.35 -3.79 2.33
N GLU A 29 -4.09 -2.74 3.11
CA GLU A 29 -4.76 -1.45 3.00
C GLU A 29 -3.73 -0.41 2.55
N PRO A 30 -4.08 0.45 1.58
CA PRO A 30 -3.21 1.54 1.17
C PRO A 30 -3.03 2.56 2.29
N THR A 31 -1.82 3.09 2.42
CA THR A 31 -1.48 4.08 3.45
C THR A 31 -1.84 5.51 3.04
N GLY A 32 -2.26 5.73 1.79
CA GLY A 32 -2.37 7.08 1.21
C GLY A 32 -1.08 7.57 0.56
N HIS A 33 0.02 6.81 0.63
CA HIS A 33 1.30 7.20 0.05
C HIS A 33 1.46 6.68 -1.38
N ILE A 34 1.45 7.59 -2.35
CA ILE A 34 1.75 7.25 -3.76
C ILE A 34 3.27 7.27 -3.96
N PRO A 35 3.89 6.15 -4.39
CA PRO A 35 5.33 6.10 -4.63
C PRO A 35 5.74 6.92 -5.84
N LYS A 36 6.95 7.50 -5.81
CA LYS A 36 7.50 8.24 -6.97
C LYS A 36 7.63 7.37 -8.23
N SER A 37 7.86 6.07 -8.04
CA SER A 37 7.93 5.09 -9.13
C SER A 37 6.59 4.83 -9.82
N PHE A 38 5.48 5.41 -9.34
CA PHE A 38 4.17 5.27 -10.00
C PHE A 38 4.19 5.78 -11.45
N GLU A 39 4.88 6.91 -11.69
CA GLU A 39 5.05 7.46 -13.05
C GLU A 39 5.84 6.50 -13.96
N GLU A 40 6.79 5.76 -13.39
CA GLU A 40 7.55 4.75 -14.11
C GLU A 40 6.69 3.53 -14.47
N PHE A 41 5.72 3.13 -13.65
CA PHE A 41 4.78 2.06 -13.99
C PHE A 41 3.96 2.43 -15.23
N SER A 42 3.40 3.64 -15.27
CA SER A 42 2.64 4.12 -16.43
C SER A 42 3.51 4.20 -17.69
N THR A 43 4.75 4.70 -17.56
CA THR A 43 5.71 4.77 -18.66
C THR A 43 6.09 3.39 -19.22
N ARG A 44 6.09 2.35 -18.37
CA ARG A 44 6.32 0.95 -18.75
C ARG A 44 5.08 0.25 -19.30
N GLY A 45 3.95 0.97 -19.46
CA GLY A 45 2.69 0.42 -19.95
C GLY A 45 1.87 -0.34 -18.90
N LEU A 46 2.21 -0.19 -17.62
CA LEU A 46 1.39 -0.69 -16.51
C LEU A 46 0.35 0.38 -16.16
N ASP A 47 -0.86 0.21 -16.68
CA ASP A 47 -2.00 1.05 -16.35
C ASP A 47 -2.53 0.64 -14.97
N ILE A 48 -1.99 1.26 -13.94
CA ILE A 48 -2.39 1.05 -12.54
C ILE A 48 -3.23 2.25 -12.13
N ASP A 49 -4.46 2.01 -11.68
CA ASP A 49 -5.29 3.09 -11.17
C ASP A 49 -4.66 3.67 -9.89
N LYS A 50 -4.44 5.00 -9.87
CA LYS A 50 -3.82 5.68 -8.72
C LYS A 50 -4.64 5.54 -7.43
N ASP A 51 -5.94 5.26 -7.54
CA ASP A 51 -6.85 5.15 -6.42
C ASP A 51 -6.53 3.92 -5.54
N ILE A 52 -5.79 2.94 -6.07
CA ILE A 52 -5.33 1.80 -5.25
C ILE A 52 -4.44 2.23 -4.10
N PHE A 53 -3.82 3.41 -4.17
CA PHE A 53 -2.96 3.99 -3.13
C PHE A 53 -3.72 4.98 -2.24
N THR A 54 -4.98 5.29 -2.52
CA THR A 54 -5.83 6.18 -1.72
C THR A 54 -6.20 5.49 -0.41
N ALA A 55 -5.86 6.09 0.74
CA ALA A 55 -6.23 5.52 2.03
C ALA A 55 -7.76 5.38 2.15
N PRO A 56 -8.28 4.25 2.66
CA PRO A 56 -9.70 4.15 2.95
C PRO A 56 -10.10 5.24 3.96
N PRO A 57 -11.32 5.81 3.86
CA PRO A 57 -11.77 6.79 4.82
C PRO A 57 -11.63 6.19 6.23
N ALA A 58 -10.95 6.92 7.12
CA ALA A 58 -10.81 6.51 8.51
C ALA A 58 -12.21 6.20 9.03
N LYS A 59 -12.48 4.93 9.33
CA LYS A 59 -13.73 4.55 9.98
C LYS A 59 -13.71 5.22 11.36
N GLU A 60 -14.52 6.27 11.51
CA GLU A 60 -14.86 6.92 12.78
C GLU A 60 -15.54 5.94 13.74
#